data_AF-A0A847M9U5-F1
#
_entry.id   AF-A0A847M9U5-F1
#
_cell.length_a   1.000
_cell.length_b   1.000
_cell.length_c   1.000
_cell.angle_alpha   90.00
_cell.angle_beta   90.00
_cell.angle_gamma   90.00
#
_symmetry.space_group_name_H-M   'P 1'
#
loop_
_entity.id
_entity.type
_entity.pdbx_description
1 polymer ?
#
loop_
_entity_poly.entity_id
_entity_poly.type
_entity_poly.pdbx_seq_one_letter_code
_entity_poly.pdbx_strand_id
1 'polypeptide(L)'
;MTTKYLITVVLFAAVLSTIIMGGVLARTSALAQDTEPDEAVAVPTESKPAPAVVSAIPYETVTEYQMDPFEPGRVRSTATKTSTLILVRADGSTEIVNAK
;
A
#
# COMPACT_ATOMS: atom_id res chain seq x y z
N MET A 1 -49.08 -28.75 0.61
CA MET A 1 -48.60 -27.44 0.09
C MET A 1 -47.13 -27.16 0.40
N THR A 2 -46.47 -27.92 1.28
CA THR A 2 -45.07 -27.70 1.73
C THR A 2 -43.98 -28.23 0.79
N THR A 3 -44.30 -29.22 -0.05
CA THR A 3 -43.33 -29.85 -0.97
C THR A 3 -42.87 -28.94 -2.11
N LYS A 4 -43.71 -27.99 -2.56
CA LYS A 4 -43.40 -27.04 -3.65
C LYS A 4 -42.38 -25.97 -3.22
N TYR A 5 -42.43 -25.55 -1.95
CA TYR A 5 -41.50 -24.58 -1.37
C TYR A 5 -40.13 -25.23 -1.08
N LEU A 6 -40.12 -26.52 -0.72
CA LEU A 6 -38.88 -27.26 -0.49
C LEU A 6 -38.05 -27.40 -1.78
N ILE A 7 -38.71 -27.68 -2.91
CA ILE A 7 -38.05 -27.81 -4.23
C ILE A 7 -37.48 -26.47 -4.71
N THR A 8 -38.21 -25.37 -4.49
CA THR A 8 -37.76 -24.03 -4.90
C THR A 8 -36.58 -23.54 -4.05
N VAL A 9 -36.58 -23.81 -2.74
CA VAL A 9 -35.44 -23.46 -1.86
C VAL A 9 -34.19 -24.28 -2.21
N VAL A 10 -34.33 -25.57 -2.53
CA VAL A 10 -33.20 -26.42 -2.97
C VAL A 10 -32.63 -25.94 -4.30
N LEU A 11 -33.48 -25.56 -5.27
CA LEU A 11 -33.03 -25.00 -6.54
C LEU A 11 -32.32 -23.66 -6.38
N PHE A 12 -32.83 -22.77 -5.52
CA PHE A 12 -32.21 -21.47 -5.27
C PHE A 12 -30.86 -21.61 -4.56
N ALA A 13 -30.74 -22.53 -3.60
CA ALA A 13 -29.47 -22.84 -2.95
C ALA A 13 -28.44 -23.45 -3.92
N ALA A 14 -28.89 -24.28 -4.89
CA ALA A 14 -28.03 -24.84 -5.92
C ALA A 14 -27.53 -23.80 -6.93
N VAL A 15 -28.35 -22.80 -7.28
CA VAL A 15 -27.94 -21.68 -8.15
C VAL A 15 -27.00 -20.72 -7.41
N LEU A 16 -27.23 -20.49 -6.12
CA LEU A 16 -26.34 -19.64 -5.32
C LEU A 16 -24.96 -20.29 -5.09
N SER A 17 -24.91 -21.62 -4.93
CA SER A 17 -23.64 -22.35 -4.76
C SER A 17 -22.82 -22.41 -6.05
N THR A 18 -23.44 -22.46 -7.24
CA THR A 18 -22.71 -22.42 -8.51
C THR A 18 -22.10 -21.05 -8.80
N ILE A 19 -22.75 -19.95 -8.39
CA ILE A 19 -22.19 -18.59 -8.55
C ILE A 19 -20.98 -18.36 -7.63
N ILE A 20 -21.04 -18.86 -6.38
CA ILE A 20 -19.92 -18.73 -5.44
C ILE A 20 -18.75 -19.63 -5.86
N MET A 21 -19.01 -20.84 -6.39
CA MET A 21 -17.96 -21.72 -6.91
C MET A 21 -17.34 -21.18 -8.22
N GLY A 22 -18.13 -20.51 -9.08
CA GLY A 22 -17.65 -19.87 -10.31
C GLY A 22 -16.79 -18.61 -10.07
N GLY A 23 -16.99 -17.89 -8.97
CA GLY A 23 -16.20 -16.71 -8.61
C GLY A 23 -14.82 -17.01 -8.00
N VAL A 24 -14.60 -18.21 -7.46
CA VAL A 24 -13.35 -18.58 -6.79
C VAL A 24 -12.36 -19.30 -7.71
N LEU A 25 -12.81 -19.83 -8.87
CA LEU A 25 -11.96 -20.43 -9.90
C LEU A 25 -11.35 -19.42 -10.90
N ALA A 26 -11.63 -18.13 -10.76
CA ALA A 26 -10.95 -17.06 -11.52
C ALA A 26 -9.50 -16.80 -11.04
N ARG A 27 -8.96 -17.65 -10.16
CA ARG A 27 -7.54 -17.72 -9.86
C ARG A 27 -7.09 -19.14 -10.19
N THR A 28 -6.11 -19.24 -11.09
CA THR A 28 -5.33 -20.43 -11.47
C THR A 28 -6.00 -21.53 -12.29
N SER A 29 -5.88 -21.42 -13.63
CA SER A 29 -5.43 -22.46 -14.60
C SER A 29 -5.59 -21.87 -16.01
N ALA A 30 -4.55 -21.34 -16.65
CA ALA A 30 -3.52 -22.07 -17.38
C ALA A 30 -4.10 -23.03 -18.45
N LEU A 31 -3.79 -22.71 -19.71
CA LEU A 31 -3.88 -23.50 -20.95
C LEU A 31 -5.20 -23.45 -21.75
N ALA A 32 -5.30 -22.46 -22.65
CA ALA A 32 -5.46 -22.69 -24.10
C ALA A 32 -5.67 -21.35 -24.83
N GLN A 33 -4.59 -20.70 -25.24
CA GLN A 33 -4.65 -19.75 -26.35
C GLN A 33 -3.30 -19.74 -27.06
N ASP A 34 -3.16 -20.63 -28.05
CA ASP A 34 -2.28 -20.38 -29.19
C ASP A 34 -2.89 -19.18 -29.93
N THR A 35 -2.42 -18.00 -29.58
CA THR A 35 -2.52 -16.79 -30.38
C THR A 35 -1.18 -16.11 -30.17
N GLU A 36 -0.57 -15.74 -31.28
CA GLU A 36 0.79 -15.20 -31.45
C GLU A 36 1.23 -14.30 -30.28
N PRO A 37 2.54 -14.26 -29.94
CA PRO A 37 3.03 -13.26 -29.02
C PRO A 37 2.97 -11.91 -29.72
N ASP A 38 1.79 -11.30 -29.74
CA ASP A 38 1.64 -9.87 -29.85
C ASP A 38 2.29 -9.35 -28.57
N GLU A 39 3.54 -8.87 -28.71
CA GLU A 39 4.24 -8.18 -27.64
C GLU A 39 3.26 -7.17 -27.07
N ALA A 40 2.75 -7.44 -25.88
CA ALA A 40 2.07 -6.45 -25.08
C ALA A 40 3.12 -5.39 -24.78
N VAL A 41 3.25 -4.43 -25.71
CA VAL A 41 3.99 -3.20 -25.54
C VAL A 41 3.37 -2.60 -24.29
N ALA A 42 4.07 -2.76 -23.17
CA ALA A 42 3.79 -2.03 -21.96
C ALA A 42 3.82 -0.57 -22.37
N VAL A 43 2.64 0.01 -22.60
CA VAL A 43 2.49 1.43 -22.83
C VAL A 43 3.24 2.07 -21.67
N PRO A 44 4.33 2.81 -21.92
CA PRO A 44 5.01 3.49 -20.85
C PRO A 44 3.95 4.41 -20.28
N THR A 45 3.46 4.08 -19.08
CA THR A 45 2.64 5.02 -18.33
C THR A 45 3.61 6.16 -18.09
N GLU A 46 3.46 7.25 -18.85
CA GLU A 46 4.25 8.45 -18.67
C GLU A 46 4.13 8.81 -17.21
N SER A 47 5.19 8.50 -16.45
CA SER A 47 5.31 8.83 -15.04
C SER A 47 5.34 10.35 -15.02
N LYS A 48 4.17 10.97 -14.86
CA LYS A 48 4.09 12.41 -14.68
C LYS A 48 5.06 12.76 -13.55
N PRO A 49 6.03 13.66 -13.80
CA PRO A 49 7.00 14.01 -12.77
C PRO A 49 6.24 14.53 -11.55
N ALA A 50 6.58 13.97 -10.39
CA ALA A 50 5.94 14.37 -9.15
C ALA A 50 6.20 15.86 -8.90
N PRO A 51 5.20 16.63 -8.40
CA PRO A 51 5.35 18.06 -8.24
C PRO A 51 6.54 18.40 -7.33
N ALA A 52 7.23 19.51 -7.63
CA ALA A 52 8.43 19.92 -6.91
C ALA A 52 8.16 20.08 -5.41
N VAL A 53 9.13 19.67 -4.58
CA VAL A 53 9.07 19.85 -3.12
C VAL A 53 9.42 21.30 -2.80
N VAL A 54 8.55 21.97 -2.05
CA VAL A 54 8.72 23.38 -1.65
C VAL A 54 9.09 23.53 -0.17
N SER A 55 8.79 22.53 0.66
CA SER A 55 9.16 22.53 2.07
C SER A 55 9.36 21.10 2.58
N ALA A 56 10.25 20.94 3.56
CA ALA A 56 10.43 19.71 4.32
C ALA A 56 10.34 20.05 5.81
N ILE A 57 9.38 19.42 6.50
CA ILE A 57 9.08 19.69 7.90
C ILE A 57 9.45 18.44 8.72
N PRO A 58 10.25 18.57 9.80
CA PRO A 58 10.48 17.46 10.72
C PRO A 58 9.16 16.97 11.30
N TYR A 59 8.87 15.68 11.12
CA TYR A 59 7.68 15.04 11.69
C TYR A 59 8.02 14.30 12.97
N GLU A 60 9.11 13.52 12.93
CA GLU A 60 9.58 12.75 14.07
C GLU A 60 11.07 13.04 14.30
N THR A 61 11.39 13.44 15.53
CA THR A 61 12.75 13.80 15.95
C THR A 61 13.09 13.13 17.27
N VAL A 62 14.29 12.56 17.36
CA VAL A 62 14.86 12.00 18.59
C VAL A 62 16.07 12.83 18.97
N THR A 63 16.13 13.26 20.23
CA THR A 63 17.30 13.96 20.77
C THR A 63 18.08 13.02 21.66
N GLU A 64 19.34 12.80 21.31
CA GLU A 64 20.30 11.98 22.03
C GLU A 64 21.20 12.88 22.88
N TYR A 65 21.32 12.53 24.16
CA TYR A 65 22.20 13.22 25.11
C TYR A 65 23.35 12.29 25.47
N GLN A 66 24.57 12.77 25.30
CA GLN A 66 25.77 12.11 25.79
C GLN A 66 26.22 12.80 27.07
N MET A 67 26.24 12.05 28.17
CA MET A 67 26.71 12.55 29.47
C MET A 67 28.23 12.65 29.49
N ASP A 68 28.74 13.61 30.25
CA ASP A 68 30.17 13.74 30.49
C ASP A 68 30.66 12.60 31.41
N PRO A 69 31.66 11.80 31.00
CA PRO A 69 32.19 10.73 31.85
C PRO A 69 33.00 11.24 33.05
N PHE A 70 33.42 12.50 33.06
CA PHE A 70 34.22 13.10 34.14
C PHE A 70 33.38 13.94 35.11
N GLU A 71 32.26 14.49 34.63
CA GLU A 71 31.34 15.31 35.42
C GLU A 71 29.92 14.72 35.38
N PRO A 72 29.61 13.73 36.24
CA PRO A 72 28.30 13.09 36.29
C PRO A 72 27.22 14.11 36.68
N GLY A 73 26.43 14.54 35.69
CA GLY A 73 25.42 15.59 35.83
C GLY A 73 25.49 16.63 34.71
N ARG A 74 26.60 16.67 33.96
CA ARG A 74 26.76 17.56 32.81
C ARG A 74 26.55 16.80 31.51
N VAL A 75 25.77 17.38 30.61
CA VAL A 75 25.66 16.89 29.23
C VAL A 75 26.88 17.35 28.45
N ARG A 76 27.63 16.42 27.87
CA ARG A 76 28.78 16.70 27.02
C ARG A 76 28.35 17.08 25.61
N SER A 77 27.38 16.36 25.05
CA SER A 77 26.91 16.58 23.68
C SER A 77 25.41 16.32 23.56
N THR A 78 24.74 17.10 22.73
CA THR A 78 23.33 16.93 22.36
C THR A 78 23.26 16.81 20.85
N ALA A 79 22.65 15.73 20.35
CA ALA A 79 22.44 15.51 18.93
C ALA A 79 20.96 15.25 18.66
N THR A 80 20.34 16.06 17.80
CA THR A 80 18.96 15.83 17.35
C THR A 80 18.99 15.16 15.99
N LYS A 81 18.38 13.98 15.90
CA LYS A 81 18.18 13.23 14.65
C LYS A 81 16.72 13.30 14.26
N THR A 82 16.48 13.57 12.98
CA THR A 82 15.12 13.50 12.40
C THR A 82 14.98 12.16 11.71
N SER A 83 13.98 11.36 12.05
CA SER A 83 13.71 10.05 11.42
C SER A 83 12.72 10.19 10.25
N THR A 84 11.80 11.13 10.33
CA THR A 84 10.71 11.28 9.37
C THR A 84 10.45 12.75 9.05
N LEU A 85 10.19 13.02 7.77
CA LEU A 85 9.89 14.33 7.23
C LEU A 85 8.50 14.32 6.58
N ILE A 86 7.77 15.42 6.71
CA ILE A 86 6.66 15.75 5.83
C ILE A 86 7.21 16.64 4.72
N LEU A 87 7.08 16.18 3.48
CA LEU A 87 7.35 16.97 2.29
C LEU A 87 6.06 17.66 1.85
N VAL A 88 6.12 18.98 1.69
CA VAL A 88 5.06 19.77 1.08
C VAL A 88 5.43 20.04 -0.36
N ARG A 89 4.56 19.66 -1.29
CA ARG A 89 4.76 19.84 -2.73
C ARG A 89 4.11 21.13 -3.22
N ALA A 90 4.53 21.61 -4.39
CA ALA A 90 4.05 22.86 -4.98
C ALA A 90 2.54 22.86 -5.29
N ASP A 91 1.93 21.69 -5.45
CA ASP A 91 0.48 21.53 -5.64
C ASP A 91 -0.31 21.52 -4.32
N GLY A 92 0.37 21.69 -3.18
CA GLY A 92 -0.22 21.66 -1.85
C GLY A 92 -0.39 20.26 -1.26
N SER A 93 -0.05 19.19 -2.00
CA SER A 93 -0.06 17.84 -1.47
C SER A 93 1.08 17.62 -0.46
N THR A 94 0.87 16.69 0.47
CA THR A 94 1.85 16.34 1.50
C THR A 94 2.19 14.86 1.45
N GLU A 95 3.46 14.53 1.64
CA GLU A 95 3.96 13.16 1.69
C GLU A 95 4.84 12.96 2.92
N ILE A 96 4.71 11.80 3.58
CA ILE A 96 5.56 11.43 4.72
C ILE A 96 6.68 10.53 4.20
N VAL A 97 7.92 10.93 4.40
CA VAL A 97 9.11 10.19 3.99
C VAL A 97 10.06 9.97 5.16
N ASN A 98 10.76 8.84 5.17
CA ASN A 98 11.84 8.63 6.13
C ASN A 98 13.08 9.45 5.72
N ALA A 99 13.64 10.18 6.69
CA ALA A 99 14.92 10.84 6.54
C ALA A 99 16.01 9.76 6.48
N LYS A 100 16.76 9.75 5.38
CA LYS A 100 17.80 8.77 5.10
C LYS A 100 19.16 9.23 5.60
#